data_AF-A0A1V6GWB8-F1
#
_entry.id   AF-A0A1V6GWB8-F1
#
_cell.length_a   1.000
_cell.length_b   1.000
_cell.length_c   1.000
_cell.angle_alpha   90.00
_cell.angle_beta   90.00
_cell.angle_gamma   90.00
#
_symmetry.space_group_name_H-M   'P 1'
#
loop_
_entity.id
_entity.type
_entity.pdbx_description
1 polymer ?
#
loop_
_entity_poly.entity_id
_entity_poly.type
_entity_poly.pdbx_seq_one_letter_code
_entity_poly.pdbx_strand_id
1 'polypeptide(L)' 'MYKLQYHYDEMLKKVPYKYAIPILVGKRAERLKEERALRGEHSELSKLMEIAMEEVYAKKVKIRNEDMMKLLKPNVK' A
#
# COMPACT_ATOMS: atom_id res chain seq x y z
N MET A 1 -21.34 3.17 -0.90
CA MET A 1 -20.56 1.91 -0.88
C MET A 1 -19.49 2.00 -1.94
N TYR A 2 -18.24 2.24 -1.57
CA TYR A 2 -17.12 2.10 -2.51
C TYR A 2 -16.81 0.61 -2.62
N LYS A 3 -17.13 0.05 -3.80
CA LYS A 3 -16.82 -1.34 -4.14
C LYS A 3 -15.32 -1.37 -4.42
N LEU A 4 -14.50 -1.90 -3.51
CA LEU A 4 -13.08 -2.17 -3.79
C LEU A 4 -13.03 -3.15 -4.97
N GLN A 5 -12.94 -2.62 -6.18
CA GLN A 5 -12.83 -3.39 -7.42
C GLN A 5 -11.37 -3.61 -7.76
N TYR A 6 -10.53 -3.80 -6.74
CA TYR A 6 -9.11 -3.99 -6.94
C TYR A 6 -8.81 -5.48 -7.08
N HIS A 7 -8.46 -5.89 -8.30
CA HIS A 7 -8.00 -7.24 -8.57
C HIS A 7 -6.59 -7.43 -7.99
N TYR A 8 -6.51 -8.13 -6.86
CA TYR A 8 -5.25 -8.36 -6.15
C TYR A 8 -4.17 -8.99 -7.06
N ASP A 9 -4.58 -9.84 -7.99
CA ASP A 9 -3.69 -10.47 -8.98
C ASP A 9 -3.05 -9.46 -9.94
N GLU A 10 -3.79 -8.42 -10.36
CA GLU A 10 -3.23 -7.35 -11.18
C GLU A 10 -2.23 -6.50 -10.39
N MET A 11 -2.46 -6.39 -9.09
CA MET A 11 -1.56 -5.71 -8.18
C MET A 11 -0.24 -6.45 -8.05
N LEU A 12 -0.28 -7.80 -7.97
CA LEU A 12 0.92 -8.64 -7.93
C LEU A 12 1.78 -8.51 -9.19
N LYS A 13 1.19 -8.19 -10.35
CA LYS A 13 1.96 -7.88 -11.57
C LYS A 13 2.80 -6.61 -11.41
N LYS A 14 2.34 -5.65 -10.61
CA LYS A 14 2.98 -4.33 -10.40
C LYS A 14 3.89 -4.29 -9.17
N VAL A 15 3.45 -4.91 -8.09
CA VAL A 15 4.15 -5.06 -6.81
C VAL A 15 4.24 -6.57 -6.53
N PRO A 16 5.30 -7.24 -7.01
CA PRO A 16 5.41 -8.71 -7.02
C PRO A 16 5.81 -9.28 -5.65
N TYR A 17 5.26 -8.71 -4.58
CA TYR A 17 5.56 -9.04 -3.20
C TYR A 17 4.24 -9.11 -2.44
N LYS A 18 3.59 -10.28 -2.51
CA LYS A 18 2.24 -10.51 -1.98
C LYS A 18 2.02 -9.99 -0.57
N TYR A 19 3.00 -10.19 0.31
CA TYR A 19 2.94 -9.76 1.72
C TYR A 19 3.39 -8.32 1.94
N ALA A 20 4.13 -7.72 1.01
CA ALA A 20 4.55 -6.33 1.14
C ALA A 20 3.38 -5.35 0.95
N ILE A 21 2.39 -5.74 0.14
CA ILE A 21 1.22 -4.91 -0.16
C ILE A 21 0.44 -4.53 1.12
N PRO A 22 -0.07 -5.46 1.94
CA PRO A 22 -0.80 -5.10 3.16
C PRO A 22 0.07 -4.32 4.15
N ILE A 23 1.38 -4.62 4.23
CA ILE A 23 2.33 -3.88 5.08
C ILE A 23 2.49 -2.43 4.61
N LEU A 24 2.60 -2.20 3.30
CA LEU A 24 2.72 -0.87 2.69
C LEU A 24 1.46 -0.04 2.92
N VAL A 25 0.31 -0.66 2.70
CA VAL A 25 -0.99 -0.02 2.90
C VAL A 25 -1.17 0.39 4.35
N GLY A 26 -0.90 -0.51 5.30
CA GLY A 26 -0.98 -0.22 6.74
C GLY A 26 -0.06 0.92 7.15
N LYS A 27 1.24 0.84 6.80
CA LYS A 27 2.21 1.92 7.09
C LYS A 27 1.82 3.25 6.46
N ARG A 28 1.22 3.23 5.26
CA ARG A 28 0.79 4.48 4.62
C ARG A 28 -0.46 5.06 5.30
N ALA A 29 -1.42 4.23 5.68
CA ALA A 29 -2.60 4.67 6.41
C ALA A 29 -2.24 5.29 7.77
N GLU A 30 -1.27 4.72 8.49
CA GLU A 30 -0.73 5.31 9.73
C GLU A 30 -0.12 6.69 9.49
N ARG A 31 0.71 6.83 8.44
CA ARG A 31 1.30 8.13 8.10
C ARG A 31 0.24 9.16 7.71
N LEU A 32 -0.78 8.76 6.96
CA LEU A 32 -1.90 9.63 6.61
C LEU A 32 -2.67 10.08 7.87
N LYS A 33 -2.82 9.20 8.86
CA LYS A 33 -3.42 9.52 10.16
C LYS A 33 -2.61 10.58 10.89
N GLU A 34 -1.28 10.42 10.95
CA GLU A 34 -0.37 11.39 11.57
C GLU A 34 -0.41 12.75 10.84
N GLU A 35 -0.33 12.73 9.51
CA GLU A 35 -0.39 13.94 8.66
C GLU A 35 -1.69 14.73 8.88
N ARG A 36 -2.83 14.05 9.01
CA ARG A 36 -4.13 14.68 9.29
C ARG A 36 -4.24 15.17 10.73
N ALA A 37 -3.76 14.39 11.70
CA ALA A 37 -3.73 14.81 13.10
C ALA A 37 -2.93 16.10 13.29
N LEU A 38 -1.79 16.26 12.59
CA LEU A 38 -0.99 17.49 12.58
C LEU A 38 -1.75 18.70 12.02
N ARG A 39 -2.78 18.48 11.19
CA ARG A 39 -3.67 19.52 10.64
C ARG A 39 -4.93 19.74 11.47
N GLY A 40 -5.08 19.02 12.60
CA GLY A 40 -6.31 19.04 13.40
C GLY A 40 -7.49 18.30 12.75
N GLU A 41 -7.25 17.52 11.71
CA GLU A 41 -8.27 16.75 11.01
C GLU A 41 -8.40 15.34 11.60
N HIS A 42 -9.64 14.93 11.91
CA HIS A 42 -9.93 13.55 12.26
C HIS A 42 -10.48 12.80 11.04
N SER A 43 -10.06 11.55 10.88
CA SER A 43 -10.50 10.72 9.77
C SER A 43 -10.65 9.28 10.20
N GLU A 44 -11.75 8.68 9.74
CA GLU A 44 -12.03 7.26 9.86
C GLU A 44 -10.86 6.44 9.31
N LEU A 45 -10.43 5.41 10.05
CA LEU A 45 -9.36 4.52 9.62
C LEU A 45 -9.69 3.85 8.27
N SER A 46 -10.96 3.52 8.04
CA SER A 46 -11.44 2.93 6.78
C SER A 46 -11.12 3.81 5.57
N LYS A 47 -11.38 5.12 5.67
CA LYS A 47 -11.08 6.09 4.59
C LYS A 47 -9.58 6.23 4.36
N LEU A 48 -8.78 6.20 5.42
CA LEU A 48 -7.31 6.26 5.31
C LEU A 48 -6.74 5.01 4.64
N MET A 49 -7.32 3.84 4.94
CA MET A 49 -6.97 2.57 4.30
C MET A 49 -7.34 2.56 2.81
N GLU A 50 -8.50 3.12 2.43
CA GLU A 50 -8.90 3.27 1.03
C GLU A 50 -7.92 4.15 0.24
N ILE A 51 -7.56 5.32 0.79
CA ILE A 51 -6.58 6.23 0.18
C ILE A 51 -5.21 5.56 0.08
N ALA A 52 -4.76 4.89 1.14
CA ALA A 52 -3.47 4.21 1.16
C ALA A 52 -3.42 3.08 0.12
N MET A 53 -4.51 2.32 -0.04
CA MET A 53 -4.65 1.35 -1.12
C MET A 53 -4.45 2.03 -2.47
N GLU A 54 -5.24 3.04 -2.79
CA GLU A 54 -5.17 3.79 -4.06
C GLU A 54 -3.76 4.30 -4.39
N GLU A 55 -3.08 4.88 -3.40
CA GLU A 55 -1.72 5.38 -3.57
C GLU A 55 -0.71 4.25 -3.84
N VAL A 56 -0.85 3.11 -3.17
CA VAL A 56 -0.01 1.92 -3.41
C VAL A 56 -0.27 1.35 -4.81
N TYR A 57 -1.53 1.24 -5.24
CA TYR A 57 -1.88 0.80 -6.61
C TYR A 57 -1.33 1.72 -7.69
N ALA A 58 -1.37 3.03 -7.44
CA ALA A 58 -0.87 4.05 -8.36
C ALA A 58 0.68 4.17 -8.36
N LYS A 59 1.40 3.32 -7.62
CA LYS A 59 2.87 3.39 -7.41
C LYS A 59 3.35 4.74 -6.86
N LYS A 60 2.48 5.46 -6.14
CA LYS A 60 2.84 6.71 -5.46
C LYS A 60 3.60 6.46 -4.16
N VAL A 61 3.47 5.25 -3.60
CA VAL A 61 4.21 4.80 -2.42
C VAL A 61 5.37 3.90 -2.86
N LYS A 62 6.61 4.31 -2.58
CA LYS A 62 7.82 3.53 -2.89
C LYS A 62 8.19 2.59 -1.74
N ILE A 63 8.60 1.37 -2.07
CA ILE A 63 9.26 0.46 -1.13
C ILE A 63 10.71 0.94 -0.99
N ARG A 64 11.12 1.36 0.21
CA ARG A 64 12.49 1.86 0.46
C ARG A 64 13.59 0.88 0.07
N ASN A 65 13.38 -0.42 0.28
CA ASN A 65 14.34 -1.50 -0.03
C ASN A 65 13.88 -2.38 -1.19
N GLU A 66 13.25 -1.81 -2.21
CA GLU A 66 12.72 -2.57 -3.36
C GLU A 66 13.82 -3.41 -4.05
N ASP A 67 15.05 -2.90 -4.11
CA ASP A 67 16.16 -3.58 -4.77
C ASP A 67 16.63 -4.82 -4.01
N MET A 68 16.63 -4.80 -2.67
CA MET A 68 16.88 -6.02 -1.87
C MET A 68 15.76 -7.04 -2.05
N MET A 69 14.51 -6.60 -2.16
CA MET A 69 13.38 -7.50 -2.36
C MET A 69 13.42 -8.19 -3.73
N LYS A 70 13.97 -7.55 -4.76
CA LYS A 70 14.18 -8.18 -6.08
C LYS A 70 15.13 -9.37 -6.00
N LEU A 71 16.17 -9.28 -5.15
CA LEU A 71 17.12 -10.37 -4.91
C LEU A 71 16.49 -11.57 -4.19
N LEU A 72 15.47 -11.32 -3.38
CA LEU A 72 14.76 -12.34 -2.60
C LEU A 72 13.63 -13.02 -3.38
N LYS A 73 13.40 -12.66 -4.66
CA LYS A 73 12.43 -13.38 -5.49
C LYS A 73 12.93 -14.81 -5.71
N PRO A 74 12.19 -15.83 -5.27
CA PRO A 74 12.58 -17.21 -5.52
C PRO A 74 12.55 -17.46 -7.04
N ASN A 75 13.66 -17.94 -7.57
CA ASN A 75 13.76 -18.39 -8.95
C ASN A 75 13.22 -19.83 -9.02
N VAL A 76 11.90 -19.96 -9.11
CA VAL A 76 11.25 -21.27 -9.22
C VAL A 76 11.29 -21.68 -10.70
N LYS A 77 12.08 -22.70 -11.01
CA LYS A 77 12.11 -23.35 -12.33
C LYS A 77 10.88 -24.24 -12.52
#